data_AF-A0A0F3N5L8-F1
#
_entry.id   AF-A0A0F3N5L8-F1
#
_cell.length_a   1.000
_cell.length_b   1.000
_cell.length_c   1.000
_cell.angle_alpha   90.00
_cell.angle_beta   90.00
_cell.angle_gamma   90.00
#
_symmetry.space_group_name_H-M   'P 1'
#
loop_
_entity.id
_entity.type
_entity.pdbx_description
1 polymer ?
#
loop_
_entity_poly.entity_id
_entity_poly.type
_entity_poly.pdbx_seq_one_letter_code
_entity_poly.pdbx_strand_id
1 'polypeptide(L)'
;MVSAIYLRNILSCGSIIREYEADTVYLLAKELAYDVVTGQTDNLAAALAKTSGKDIVQFANAVKISSPDIDGKVCNGSHATGTSNATAGYQAEPSGTTYTAQCSNLKSGALGQKSFSVFVKDVDLHNKNWPTGRIYDSSAKDGTPNGNAKAVAKDLVQELTPEEKTIVAGLLAKTIEGGEVCDCSFLRH
;
A
#
# COMPACT_ATOMS: atom_id res chain seq x y z
N MET A 1 3.38 -7.79 -24.51
CA MET A 1 4.34 -8.81 -24.00
C MET A 1 5.26 -8.11 -23.03
N VAL A 2 4.91 -8.07 -21.74
CA VAL A 2 5.83 -7.58 -20.69
C VAL A 2 6.88 -8.68 -20.56
N SER A 3 8.01 -8.47 -21.25
CA SER A 3 9.01 -9.49 -21.51
C SER A 3 9.67 -9.96 -20.21
N ALA A 4 9.97 -11.26 -20.12
CA ALA A 4 10.64 -11.92 -18.99
C ALA A 4 11.99 -11.28 -18.57
N ILE A 5 12.50 -10.34 -19.36
CA ILE A 5 13.64 -9.47 -19.07
C ILE A 5 13.32 -8.50 -17.91
N TYR A 6 12.08 -8.01 -17.79
CA TYR A 6 11.69 -7.04 -16.75
C TYR A 6 11.69 -7.66 -15.34
N LEU A 7 11.29 -8.93 -15.21
CA LEU A 7 11.40 -9.67 -13.93
C LEU A 7 12.85 -9.92 -13.53
N ARG A 8 13.78 -10.14 -14.48
CA ARG A 8 15.19 -10.37 -14.15
C ARG A 8 15.87 -9.17 -13.49
N ASN A 9 15.46 -7.94 -13.82
CA ASN A 9 16.03 -6.74 -13.21
C ASN A 9 15.50 -6.48 -11.79
N ILE A 10 14.27 -6.87 -11.47
CA ILE A 10 13.75 -6.89 -10.08
C ILE A 10 14.56 -7.87 -9.22
N LEU A 11 14.95 -9.02 -9.81
CA LEU A 11 15.75 -10.05 -9.14
C LEU A 11 17.24 -9.69 -8.92
N SER A 12 17.79 -8.65 -9.55
CA SER A 12 19.22 -8.34 -9.41
C SER A 12 19.59 -7.48 -8.19
N CYS A 13 18.62 -6.83 -7.51
CA CYS A 13 18.90 -6.04 -6.28
C CYS A 13 18.75 -6.88 -4.98
N GLY A 14 18.54 -8.20 -5.08
CA GLY A 14 18.34 -9.10 -3.93
C GLY A 14 19.14 -10.38 -4.04
N SER A 15 20.44 -10.33 -3.79
CA SER A 15 21.25 -11.54 -3.65
C SER A 15 21.46 -11.89 -2.17
N ILE A 16 21.20 -13.17 -1.89
CA ILE A 16 21.58 -13.99 -0.71
C ILE A 16 20.56 -13.99 0.44
N ILE A 17 19.62 -14.94 0.45
CA ILE A 17 19.15 -15.56 1.70
C ILE A 17 19.10 -17.08 1.54
N ARG A 18 19.62 -17.77 2.57
CA ARG A 18 19.86 -19.20 2.68
C ARG A 18 18.58 -20.02 2.50
N GLU A 19 18.72 -21.09 1.74
CA GLU A 19 17.67 -22.04 1.38
C GLU A 19 17.05 -22.72 2.62
N TYR A 20 15.83 -23.22 2.44
CA TYR A 20 15.11 -24.22 3.24
C TYR A 20 13.98 -23.75 4.20
N GLU A 21 13.91 -22.48 4.64
CA GLU A 21 12.70 -21.91 5.30
C GLU A 21 12.20 -20.58 4.70
N ALA A 22 12.90 -20.07 3.68
CA ALA A 22 12.54 -18.82 2.98
C ALA A 22 11.49 -19.02 1.87
N ASP A 23 11.17 -20.25 1.46
CA ASP A 23 10.47 -20.50 0.20
C ASP A 23 9.03 -19.98 0.16
N THR A 24 8.26 -20.07 1.25
CA THR A 24 6.85 -19.61 1.25
C THR A 24 6.74 -18.08 1.35
N VAL A 25 7.59 -17.43 2.13
CA VAL A 25 7.62 -15.96 2.31
C VAL A 25 8.19 -15.29 1.05
N TYR A 26 9.24 -15.86 0.46
CA TYR A 26 9.85 -15.40 -0.78
C TYR A 26 8.90 -15.51 -1.98
N LEU A 27 8.09 -16.57 -2.04
CA LEU A 27 7.06 -16.71 -3.08
C LEU A 27 5.98 -15.64 -2.95
N LEU A 28 5.51 -15.36 -1.72
CA LEU A 28 4.49 -14.34 -1.47
C LEU A 28 4.95 -12.94 -1.89
N ALA A 29 6.18 -12.56 -1.53
CA ALA A 29 6.77 -11.27 -1.90
C ALA A 29 6.89 -11.09 -3.42
N LYS A 30 7.29 -12.15 -4.12
CA LYS A 30 7.38 -12.17 -5.59
C LYS A 30 6.01 -12.07 -6.27
N GLU A 31 5.00 -12.77 -5.75
CA GLU A 31 3.64 -12.71 -6.29
C GLU A 31 3.07 -11.29 -6.15
N LEU A 32 3.24 -10.67 -4.98
CA LEU A 32 2.80 -9.29 -4.75
C LEU A 32 3.49 -8.28 -5.69
N ALA A 33 4.82 -8.39 -5.86
CA ALA A 33 5.58 -7.57 -6.79
C ALA A 33 5.12 -7.76 -8.25
N TYR A 34 4.85 -9.01 -8.64
CA TYR A 34 4.33 -9.33 -9.96
C TYR A 34 2.94 -8.77 -10.19
N ASP A 35 2.04 -8.87 -9.21
CA ASP A 35 0.67 -8.37 -9.30
C ASP A 35 0.62 -6.84 -9.45
N VAL A 36 1.50 -6.11 -8.76
CA VAL A 36 1.63 -4.65 -8.92
C VAL A 36 2.04 -4.29 -10.36
N VAL A 37 3.06 -4.96 -10.90
CA VAL A 37 3.60 -4.67 -12.24
C VAL A 37 2.63 -5.11 -13.35
N THR A 38 1.95 -6.24 -13.17
CA THR A 38 1.00 -6.77 -14.16
C THR A 38 -0.42 -6.23 -14.01
N GLY A 39 -0.69 -5.50 -12.93
CA GLY A 39 -1.96 -4.84 -12.68
C GLY A 39 -3.08 -5.77 -12.19
N GLN A 40 -2.73 -6.88 -11.55
CA GLN A 40 -3.70 -7.82 -10.97
C GLN A 40 -4.27 -7.30 -9.65
N THR A 41 -5.14 -6.29 -9.75
CA THR A 41 -5.65 -5.54 -8.59
C THR A 41 -6.34 -6.44 -7.55
N ASP A 42 -7.12 -7.44 -7.98
CA ASP A 42 -7.86 -8.32 -7.07
C ASP A 42 -6.93 -9.29 -6.31
N ASN A 43 -5.91 -9.83 -6.99
CA ASN A 43 -4.93 -10.72 -6.38
C ASN A 43 -4.04 -9.95 -5.40
N LEU A 44 -3.57 -8.76 -5.81
CA LEU A 44 -2.86 -7.83 -4.94
C LEU A 44 -3.68 -7.47 -3.70
N ALA A 45 -4.96 -7.12 -3.86
CA ALA A 45 -5.84 -6.79 -2.74
C ALA A 45 -6.01 -7.98 -1.78
N ALA A 46 -6.19 -9.19 -2.31
CA ALA A 46 -6.34 -10.40 -1.50
C ALA A 46 -5.06 -10.74 -0.72
N ALA A 47 -3.90 -10.53 -1.33
CA ALA A 47 -2.61 -10.77 -0.69
C ALA A 47 -2.28 -9.67 0.35
N LEU A 48 -2.48 -8.39 0.03
CA LEU A 48 -2.36 -7.28 0.99
C LEU A 48 -3.28 -7.44 2.19
N ALA A 49 -4.49 -7.98 1.99
CA ALA A 49 -5.43 -8.24 3.08
C ALA A 49 -4.94 -9.31 4.07
N LYS A 50 -4.01 -10.19 3.64
CA LYS A 50 -3.36 -11.20 4.49
C LYS A 50 -2.08 -10.67 5.15
N THR A 51 -1.48 -9.61 4.60
CA THR A 51 -0.34 -8.93 5.19
C THR A 51 -0.75 -8.20 6.46
N SER A 52 0.07 -8.29 7.51
CA SER A 52 -0.24 -7.64 8.78
C SER A 52 -0.20 -6.11 8.65
N GLY A 53 -1.05 -5.41 9.41
CA GLY A 53 -1.05 -3.94 9.38
C GLY A 53 0.30 -3.33 9.80
N LYS A 54 1.06 -4.03 10.65
CA LYS A 54 2.43 -3.64 11.02
C LYS A 54 3.38 -3.64 9.82
N ASP A 55 3.32 -4.67 8.98
CA ASP A 55 4.17 -4.77 7.79
C ASP A 55 3.75 -3.72 6.74
N ILE A 56 2.45 -3.41 6.64
CA ILE A 56 1.96 -2.32 5.79
C ILE A 56 2.46 -0.95 6.27
N VAL A 57 2.53 -0.72 7.59
CA VAL A 57 3.12 0.50 8.14
C VAL A 57 4.61 0.60 7.78
N GLN A 58 5.37 -0.50 7.88
CA GLN A 58 6.77 -0.54 7.48
C GLN A 58 6.94 -0.26 5.98
N PHE A 59 6.09 -0.87 5.14
CA PHE A 59 6.05 -0.63 3.71
C PHE A 59 5.76 0.84 3.37
N ALA A 60 4.75 1.45 3.98
CA ALA A 60 4.45 2.87 3.78
C ALA A 60 5.62 3.79 4.20
N ASN A 61 6.30 3.47 5.29
CA ASN A 61 7.50 4.21 5.72
C ASN A 61 8.64 4.06 4.70
N ALA A 62 8.84 2.86 4.14
CA ALA A 62 9.85 2.63 3.10
C ALA A 62 9.54 3.41 1.82
N VAL A 63 8.26 3.47 1.42
CA VAL A 63 7.79 4.29 0.28
C VAL A 63 8.03 5.76 0.55
N LYS A 64 7.66 6.27 1.73
CA LYS A 64 7.89 7.67 2.12
C LYS A 64 9.36 8.08 2.02
N ILE A 65 10.27 7.22 2.49
CA ILE A 65 11.71 7.50 2.49
C ILE A 65 12.27 7.44 1.06
N SER A 66 11.91 6.41 0.31
CA SER A 66 12.53 6.11 -0.99
C SER A 66 11.89 6.87 -2.15
N SER A 67 10.61 7.22 -2.05
CA SER A 67 9.82 7.82 -3.12
C SER A 67 8.67 8.66 -2.56
N PRO A 68 8.95 9.86 -2.01
CA PRO A 68 7.93 10.76 -1.45
C PRO A 68 6.79 11.10 -2.43
N ASP A 69 7.10 11.19 -3.73
CA ASP A 69 6.10 11.44 -4.77
C ASP A 69 5.09 10.30 -4.88
N ILE A 70 5.52 9.05 -4.69
CA ILE A 70 4.65 7.87 -4.66
C ILE A 70 3.82 7.85 -3.37
N ASP A 71 4.43 8.20 -2.23
CA ASP A 71 3.72 8.33 -0.95
C ASP A 71 2.52 9.27 -1.08
N GLY A 72 2.69 10.39 -1.80
CA GLY A 72 1.65 11.37 -2.08
C GLY A 72 0.55 10.92 -3.07
N LYS A 73 0.72 9.80 -3.78
CA LYS A 73 -0.30 9.29 -4.73
C LYS A 73 -1.22 8.26 -4.09
N VAL A 74 -0.70 7.45 -3.19
CA VAL A 74 -1.41 6.32 -2.59
C VAL A 74 -2.23 6.78 -1.38
N CYS A 75 -3.48 6.32 -1.26
CA CYS A 75 -4.43 6.79 -0.25
C CYS A 75 -4.61 8.31 -0.24
N ASN A 76 -4.60 8.94 -1.42
CA ASN A 76 -4.83 10.37 -1.57
C ASN A 76 -6.08 10.69 -2.42
N GLY A 77 -6.88 9.67 -2.76
CA GLY A 77 -8.01 9.78 -3.68
C GLY A 77 -9.38 9.83 -3.00
N SER A 78 -10.42 9.73 -3.84
CA SER A 78 -11.83 9.80 -3.45
C SER A 78 -12.66 8.59 -3.88
N HIS A 79 -12.02 7.50 -4.31
CA HIS A 79 -12.69 6.37 -4.97
C HIS A 79 -13.32 5.38 -3.97
N ALA A 80 -12.88 5.36 -2.70
CA ALA A 80 -13.49 4.52 -1.69
C ALA A 80 -14.80 5.13 -1.19
N THR A 81 -15.75 4.26 -0.85
CA THR A 81 -17.10 4.61 -0.43
C THR A 81 -17.34 4.18 1.02
N GLY A 82 -18.06 5.01 1.77
CA GLY A 82 -18.28 4.78 3.20
C GLY A 82 -18.79 6.03 3.92
N THR A 83 -17.88 6.89 4.34
CA THR A 83 -18.23 8.21 4.90
C THR A 83 -18.45 9.24 3.78
N SER A 84 -19.55 10.01 3.86
CA SER A 84 -19.97 10.89 2.75
C SER A 84 -19.17 12.19 2.64
N ASN A 85 -18.58 12.70 3.73
CA ASN A 85 -18.04 14.06 3.80
C ASN A 85 -16.64 14.14 4.41
N ALA A 86 -15.78 13.15 4.19
CA ALA A 86 -14.45 13.08 4.83
C ALA A 86 -13.49 14.17 4.30
N THR A 87 -13.68 15.40 4.76
CA THR A 87 -12.98 16.62 4.33
C THR A 87 -11.85 17.04 5.26
N ALA A 88 -11.79 16.52 6.49
CA ALA A 88 -10.71 16.78 7.45
C ALA A 88 -9.57 15.74 7.32
N GLY A 89 -9.89 14.52 6.88
CA GLY A 89 -8.92 13.49 6.53
C GLY A 89 -9.05 12.23 7.36
N TYR A 90 -7.91 11.69 7.77
CA TYR A 90 -7.81 10.39 8.42
C TYR A 90 -7.89 10.45 9.94
N GLN A 91 -8.60 9.48 10.52
CA GLN A 91 -8.67 9.27 11.97
C GLN A 91 -9.01 7.81 12.26
N ALA A 92 -8.28 7.18 13.18
CA ALA A 92 -8.45 5.77 13.53
C ALA A 92 -9.87 5.42 14.03
N GLU A 93 -10.50 6.33 14.77
CA GLU A 93 -11.89 6.23 15.19
C GLU A 93 -12.64 7.45 14.66
N PRO A 94 -13.26 7.37 13.46
CA PRO A 94 -13.99 8.50 12.90
C PRO A 94 -15.07 8.98 13.87
N SER A 95 -14.97 10.23 14.32
CA SER A 95 -15.86 10.83 15.33
C SER A 95 -16.92 11.77 14.72
N GLY A 96 -17.13 11.66 13.41
CA GLY A 96 -18.06 12.46 12.63
C GLY A 96 -17.88 12.18 11.14
N THR A 97 -18.72 12.80 10.30
CA THR A 97 -18.67 12.58 8.84
C THR A 97 -17.48 13.25 8.14
N THR A 98 -16.70 14.07 8.85
CA THR A 98 -15.53 14.78 8.30
C THR A 98 -14.23 13.98 8.34
N TYR A 99 -14.22 12.85 9.05
CA TYR A 99 -13.06 11.96 9.14
C TYR A 99 -13.39 10.56 8.60
N THR A 100 -12.36 9.82 8.22
CA THR A 100 -12.47 8.43 7.76
C THR A 100 -11.28 7.59 8.20
N ALA A 101 -11.48 6.28 8.34
CA ALA A 101 -10.41 5.29 8.47
C ALA A 101 -10.29 4.43 7.18
N GLN A 102 -10.81 4.94 6.06
CA GLN A 102 -10.74 4.28 4.76
C GLN A 102 -9.76 4.96 3.80
N CYS A 103 -8.78 4.21 3.30
CA CYS A 103 -7.85 4.66 2.26
C CYS A 103 -8.64 5.19 1.05
N SER A 104 -8.22 6.35 0.52
CA SER A 104 -8.86 7.00 -0.63
C SER A 104 -10.38 7.25 -0.51
N ASN A 105 -10.91 7.39 0.70
CA ASN A 105 -12.25 7.95 0.95
C ASN A 105 -12.15 9.44 1.36
N LEU A 106 -11.40 10.25 0.61
CA LEU A 106 -11.25 11.68 0.90
C LEU A 106 -12.18 12.51 0.00
N LYS A 107 -12.54 13.70 0.48
CA LYS A 107 -13.39 14.67 -0.23
C LYS A 107 -12.88 16.10 -0.02
N SER A 108 -13.18 16.98 -0.96
CA SER A 108 -12.95 18.43 -0.87
C SER A 108 -11.60 18.79 -0.20
N GLY A 109 -11.59 19.46 0.95
CA GLY A 109 -10.38 19.96 1.62
C GLY A 109 -9.29 18.95 1.98
N ALA A 110 -9.60 17.64 2.01
CA ALA A 110 -8.59 16.60 2.23
C ALA A 110 -8.14 15.90 0.94
N LEU A 111 -8.90 16.04 -0.16
CA LEU A 111 -8.61 15.35 -1.42
C LEU A 111 -7.31 15.89 -2.03
N GLY A 112 -6.38 15.00 -2.37
CA GLY A 112 -5.07 15.40 -2.91
C GLY A 112 -4.11 15.96 -1.84
N GLN A 113 -4.52 16.07 -0.58
CA GLN A 113 -3.75 16.71 0.50
C GLN A 113 -3.20 15.71 1.54
N LYS A 114 -3.35 14.41 1.32
CA LYS A 114 -2.89 13.34 2.21
C LYS A 114 -1.89 12.44 1.50
N SER A 115 -1.39 11.45 2.21
CA SER A 115 -0.41 10.51 1.69
C SER A 115 -0.56 9.16 2.36
N PHE A 116 0.09 8.15 1.81
CA PHE A 116 0.04 6.79 2.32
C PHE A 116 0.61 6.68 3.74
N SER A 117 1.75 7.32 4.00
CA SER A 117 2.36 7.34 5.33
C SER A 117 1.50 8.08 6.38
N VAL A 118 0.77 9.12 5.97
CA VAL A 118 -0.21 9.79 6.84
C VAL A 118 -1.39 8.85 7.12
N PHE A 119 -1.91 8.18 6.10
CA PHE A 119 -2.99 7.20 6.25
C PHE A 119 -2.62 6.09 7.24
N VAL A 120 -1.47 5.42 7.06
CA VAL A 120 -1.11 4.29 7.94
C VAL A 120 -0.95 4.70 9.41
N LYS A 121 -0.48 5.95 9.64
CA LYS A 121 -0.27 6.52 10.97
C LYS A 121 -1.58 6.96 11.61
N ASP A 122 -2.33 7.84 10.95
CA ASP A 122 -3.51 8.48 11.54
C ASP A 122 -4.68 7.51 11.70
N VAL A 123 -4.70 6.43 10.91
CA VAL A 123 -5.68 5.34 11.01
C VAL A 123 -5.21 4.22 11.95
N ASP A 124 -3.99 4.29 12.50
CA ASP A 124 -3.44 3.32 13.46
C ASP A 124 -3.40 1.88 12.90
N LEU A 125 -2.92 1.72 11.67
CA LEU A 125 -2.83 0.42 10.98
C LEU A 125 -1.99 -0.62 11.72
N HIS A 126 -1.05 -0.16 12.55
CA HIS A 126 -0.23 -1.04 13.38
C HIS A 126 -1.09 -1.89 14.33
N ASN A 127 -2.18 -1.32 14.87
CA ASN A 127 -2.99 -1.97 15.91
C ASN A 127 -4.40 -2.32 15.45
N LYS A 128 -4.98 -1.60 14.48
CA LYS A 128 -6.38 -1.75 14.07
C LYS A 128 -6.63 -1.24 12.65
N ASN A 129 -7.89 -1.30 12.20
CA ASN A 129 -8.36 -0.74 10.93
C ASN A 129 -7.76 -1.34 9.64
N TRP A 130 -7.00 -2.43 9.75
CA TRP A 130 -6.54 -3.22 8.61
C TRP A 130 -7.14 -4.63 8.67
N PRO A 131 -7.59 -5.22 7.53
CA PRO A 131 -7.64 -4.70 6.16
C PRO A 131 -8.94 -3.96 5.78
N THR A 132 -9.92 -3.84 6.68
CA THR A 132 -11.28 -3.38 6.36
C THR A 132 -11.47 -1.87 6.46
N GLY A 133 -10.81 -1.20 7.41
CA GLY A 133 -11.07 0.22 7.72
C GLY A 133 -12.40 0.48 8.40
N ARG A 134 -12.58 1.70 8.89
CA ARG A 134 -13.79 2.14 9.59
C ARG A 134 -14.36 3.42 8.99
N ILE A 135 -15.66 3.60 9.17
CA ILE A 135 -16.44 4.72 8.67
C ILE A 135 -17.30 5.29 9.79
N TYR A 136 -17.67 6.55 9.66
CA TYR A 136 -18.71 7.13 10.50
C TYR A 136 -20.10 6.97 9.85
N ASP A 137 -21.01 6.34 10.59
CA ASP A 137 -22.45 6.34 10.34
C ASP A 137 -23.18 6.35 11.68
N SER A 138 -23.52 7.55 12.16
CA SER A 138 -24.02 7.83 13.52
C SER A 138 -23.05 7.47 14.66
N SER A 139 -22.15 6.52 14.44
CA SER A 139 -21.00 6.14 15.25
C SER A 139 -19.92 5.51 14.36
N ALA A 140 -18.72 5.28 14.92
CA ALA A 140 -17.67 4.55 14.21
C ALA A 140 -18.07 3.07 14.05
N LYS A 141 -18.08 2.59 12.81
CA LYS A 141 -18.36 1.19 12.48
C LYS A 141 -17.44 0.69 11.38
N ASP A 142 -17.40 -0.63 11.19
CA ASP A 142 -16.56 -1.23 10.16
C ASP A 142 -17.09 -0.90 8.76
N GLY A 143 -16.16 -0.65 7.84
CA GLY A 143 -16.46 -0.44 6.44
C GLY A 143 -16.70 -1.75 5.70
N THR A 144 -16.65 -1.68 4.37
CA THR A 144 -16.72 -2.87 3.52
C THR A 144 -15.53 -3.80 3.80
N PRO A 145 -15.74 -5.13 3.94
CA PRO A 145 -14.66 -6.09 4.15
C PRO A 145 -13.50 -5.93 3.16
N ASN A 146 -12.28 -5.90 3.71
CA ASN A 146 -11.02 -5.66 2.97
C ASN A 146 -10.97 -4.33 2.21
N GLY A 147 -11.80 -3.34 2.60
CA GLY A 147 -11.91 -2.05 1.90
C GLY A 147 -10.59 -1.31 1.78
N ASN A 148 -9.78 -1.27 2.85
CA ASN A 148 -8.46 -0.61 2.82
C ASN A 148 -7.47 -1.36 1.93
N ALA A 149 -7.41 -2.68 2.02
CA ALA A 149 -6.52 -3.48 1.16
C ALA A 149 -6.88 -3.30 -0.34
N LYS A 150 -8.17 -3.28 -0.67
CA LYS A 150 -8.65 -3.03 -2.04
C LYS A 150 -8.30 -1.62 -2.53
N ALA A 151 -8.49 -0.60 -1.69
CA ALA A 151 -8.18 0.78 -2.04
C ALA A 151 -6.67 0.98 -2.26
N VAL A 152 -5.82 0.44 -1.36
CA VAL A 152 -4.36 0.47 -1.54
C VAL A 152 -3.96 -0.26 -2.82
N ALA A 153 -4.44 -1.48 -3.06
CA ALA A 153 -4.14 -2.22 -4.28
C ALA A 153 -4.53 -1.45 -5.54
N LYS A 154 -5.70 -0.83 -5.53
CA LYS A 154 -6.18 -0.01 -6.64
C LYS A 154 -5.25 1.19 -6.89
N ASP A 155 -4.86 1.91 -5.84
CA ASP A 155 -3.96 3.05 -5.99
C ASP A 155 -2.58 2.63 -6.52
N LEU A 156 -2.02 1.52 -6.01
CA LEU A 156 -0.74 0.97 -6.49
C LEU A 156 -0.77 0.55 -7.96
N VAL A 157 -1.93 0.09 -8.45
CA VAL A 157 -2.08 -0.38 -9.83
C VAL A 157 -2.54 0.72 -10.79
N GLN A 158 -3.36 1.67 -10.36
CA GLN A 158 -4.02 2.61 -11.28
C GLN A 158 -3.42 4.02 -11.24
N GLU A 159 -2.88 4.45 -10.10
CA GLU A 159 -2.37 5.82 -9.93
C GLU A 159 -0.86 5.93 -10.21
N LEU A 160 -0.17 4.79 -10.28
CA LEU A 160 1.27 4.71 -10.52
C LEU A 160 1.61 4.42 -11.99
N THR A 161 2.68 5.05 -12.45
CA THR A 161 3.32 4.73 -13.73
C THR A 161 3.99 3.35 -13.69
N PRO A 162 4.30 2.72 -14.83
CA PRO A 162 5.03 1.44 -14.87
C PRO A 162 6.37 1.46 -14.12
N GLU A 163 7.09 2.58 -14.17
CA GLU A 163 8.36 2.79 -13.48
C GLU A 163 8.15 2.85 -11.96
N GLU A 164 7.16 3.62 -11.50
CA GLU A 164 6.80 3.73 -10.08
C GLU A 164 6.31 2.39 -9.51
N LYS A 165 5.53 1.63 -10.27
CA LYS A 165 5.10 0.27 -9.92
C LYS A 165 6.29 -0.64 -9.66
N THR A 166 7.34 -0.53 -10.47
CA THR A 166 8.55 -1.34 -10.31
C THR A 166 9.29 -1.00 -9.03
N ILE A 167 9.37 0.30 -8.68
CA ILE A 167 9.96 0.75 -7.42
C ILE A 167 9.16 0.22 -6.24
N VAL A 168 7.83 0.37 -6.26
CA VAL A 168 6.96 -0.09 -5.19
C VAL A 168 7.00 -1.61 -5.02
N ALA A 169 6.97 -2.36 -6.13
CA ALA A 169 7.09 -3.81 -6.12
C ALA A 169 8.38 -4.25 -5.42
N GLY A 170 9.51 -3.58 -5.70
CA GLY A 170 10.78 -3.83 -5.03
C GLY A 170 10.76 -3.50 -3.53
N LEU A 171 10.17 -2.38 -3.13
CA LEU A 171 10.05 -2.00 -1.72
C LEU A 171 9.14 -2.96 -0.94
N LEU A 172 8.06 -3.40 -1.56
CA LEU A 172 7.11 -4.33 -0.96
C LEU A 172 7.75 -5.71 -0.76
N ALA A 173 8.50 -6.20 -1.75
CA ALA A 173 9.25 -7.46 -1.60
C ALA A 173 10.26 -7.38 -0.44
N LYS A 174 11.07 -6.30 -0.38
CA LYS A 174 12.06 -6.10 0.68
C LYS A 174 11.45 -6.05 2.09
N THR A 175 10.31 -5.38 2.23
CA THR A 175 9.66 -5.18 3.53
C THR A 175 9.00 -6.45 4.06
N ILE A 176 8.48 -7.31 3.18
CA ILE A 176 7.87 -8.59 3.57
C ILE A 176 8.92 -9.69 3.80
N GLU A 177 10.06 -9.63 3.11
CA GLU A 177 11.18 -10.58 3.29
C GLU A 177 12.05 -10.30 4.54
N GLY A 178 11.86 -9.17 5.22
CA GLY A 178 12.64 -8.80 6.42
C GLY A 178 14.09 -8.40 6.13
N GLY A 179 14.41 -8.03 4.88
CA GLY A 179 15.74 -7.61 4.45
C GLY A 179 16.03 -6.15 4.81
N GLU A 180 17.17 -5.91 5.45
CA GLU A 180 17.73 -4.59 5.74
C GLU A 180 17.76 -3.70 4.47
N VAL A 181 17.50 -2.40 4.65
CA VAL A 181 17.27 -1.41 3.59
C VAL A 181 18.53 -1.22 2.73
N CYS A 182 18.65 -1.97 1.63
CA CYS A 182 19.65 -1.67 0.60
C CYS A 182 19.13 -0.56 -0.32
N ASP A 183 19.79 0.58 -0.26
CA ASP A 183 19.66 1.74 -1.15
C ASP A 183 19.87 1.31 -2.61
N CYS A 184 18.79 1.08 -3.38
CA CYS A 184 18.92 0.91 -4.83
C CYS A 184 18.90 2.32 -5.43
N SER A 185 20.03 3.03 -5.35
CA SER A 185 20.29 4.19 -6.19
C SER A 185 20.29 3.72 -7.65
N PHE A 186 19.16 3.94 -8.34
CA PHE A 186 18.99 3.65 -9.75
C PHE A 186 19.95 4.53 -10.56
N LEU A 187 21.02 3.91 -11.09
CA LEU A 187 21.95 4.54 -12.02
C LEU A 187 21.18 5.00 -13.26
N ARG A 188 20.87 6.31 -13.33
CA ARG A 188 20.54 6.98 -14.58
C ARG A 188 21.76 6.86 -15.50
N HIS A 189 21.59 6.19 -16.64
CA HIS A 189 22.42 6.45 -17.83
C HIS A 189 21.76 7.54 -18.65
#